data_AF-A0A537Q8C9-F1
#
_entry.id   AF-A0A537Q8C9-F1
#
_cell.length_a   1.000
_cell.length_b   1.000
_cell.length_c   1.000
_cell.angle_alpha   90.00
_cell.angle_beta   90.00
_cell.angle_gamma   90.00
#
_symmetry.space_group_name_H-M   'P 1'
#
loop_
_entity.id
_entity.type
_entity.pdbx_description
1 polymer ?
#
loop_
_entity_poly.entity_id
_entity_poly.type
_entity_poly.pdbx_seq_one_letter_code
_entity_poly.pdbx_strand_id
1 'polypeptide(L)'
;MRRVTRDDVSKAVAGADDVTIAEIIGTGATVDELAEAQAWLANDEPLLNAGKPLATGRIRELVDILSELEPSEDEETGPTVSQE
;
A
#
# COMPACT_ATOMS: atom_id res chain seq x y z
N MET A 1 -19.13 -9.20 2.42
CA MET A 1 -17.77 -8.77 2.09
C MET A 1 -17.02 -9.97 1.52
N ARG A 2 -16.38 -9.83 0.36
CA ARG A 2 -15.65 -10.91 -0.32
C ARG A 2 -14.19 -10.86 0.11
N ARG A 3 -13.64 -11.99 0.59
CA ARG A 3 -12.21 -12.09 0.89
C ARG A 3 -11.39 -11.89 -0.36
N VAL A 4 -10.27 -11.21 -0.21
CA VAL A 4 -9.32 -11.02 -1.30
C VAL A 4 -8.74 -12.37 -1.72
N THR A 5 -8.58 -12.57 -3.01
CA THR A 5 -7.93 -13.75 -3.59
C THR A 5 -6.61 -13.34 -4.23
N ARG A 6 -5.77 -14.32 -4.59
CA ARG A 6 -4.49 -14.07 -5.26
C ARG A 6 -4.64 -13.20 -6.52
N ASP A 7 -5.66 -13.47 -7.33
CA ASP A 7 -5.96 -12.68 -8.53
C ASP A 7 -6.38 -11.24 -8.19
N ASP A 8 -7.18 -11.06 -7.14
CA ASP A 8 -7.58 -9.73 -6.67
C ASP A 8 -6.35 -8.94 -6.17
N VAL A 9 -5.46 -9.57 -5.41
CA VAL A 9 -4.21 -8.93 -4.94
C VAL A 9 -3.30 -8.57 -6.11
N SER A 10 -3.05 -9.51 -7.04
CA SER A 10 -2.15 -9.26 -8.17
C SER A 10 -2.67 -8.18 -9.14
N LYS A 11 -3.99 -8.00 -9.19
CA LYS A 11 -4.63 -6.95 -10.00
C LYS A 11 -4.57 -5.59 -9.33
N ALA A 12 -4.71 -5.55 -8.00
CA ALA A 12 -4.59 -4.32 -7.25
C ALA A 12 -3.11 -3.89 -7.20
N VAL A 13 -2.24 -4.77 -6.73
CA VAL A 13 -0.84 -4.48 -6.42
C VAL A 13 0.04 -4.99 -7.55
N ALA A 14 0.35 -4.10 -8.49
CA ALA A 14 1.26 -4.40 -9.59
C ALA A 14 2.67 -4.64 -9.02
N GLY A 15 3.23 -5.83 -9.26
CA GLY A 15 4.56 -6.19 -8.75
C GLY A 15 4.57 -6.91 -7.40
N ALA A 16 3.42 -7.21 -6.81
CA ALA A 16 3.39 -8.05 -5.61
C ALA A 16 3.87 -9.49 -5.92
N ASP A 17 4.87 -9.94 -5.17
CA ASP A 17 5.36 -11.32 -5.21
C ASP A 17 4.38 -12.30 -4.54
N ASP A 18 4.54 -13.59 -4.83
CA ASP A 18 3.79 -14.69 -4.21
C ASP A 18 3.77 -14.64 -2.68
N VAL A 19 4.87 -14.20 -2.07
CA VAL A 19 5.01 -14.07 -0.61
C VAL A 19 4.07 -12.99 -0.09
N THR A 20 4.15 -11.78 -0.64
CA THR A 20 3.29 -10.67 -0.21
C THR A 20 1.81 -10.94 -0.48
N ILE A 21 1.51 -11.60 -1.60
CA ILE A 21 0.14 -12.03 -1.88
C ILE A 21 -0.37 -13.01 -0.80
N ALA A 22 0.46 -13.97 -0.39
CA ALA A 22 0.10 -14.90 0.67
C ALA A 22 -0.08 -14.19 2.03
N GLU A 23 0.74 -13.19 2.33
CA GLU A 23 0.60 -12.37 3.54
C GLU A 23 -0.72 -11.58 3.54
N ILE A 24 -1.03 -10.87 2.46
CA ILE A 24 -2.28 -10.11 2.31
C ILE A 24 -3.50 -11.03 2.44
N ILE A 25 -3.49 -12.21 1.81
CA ILE A 25 -4.56 -13.20 1.97
C ILE A 25 -4.62 -13.74 3.42
N GLY A 26 -3.46 -13.92 4.04
CA GLY A 26 -3.28 -14.38 5.42
C GLY A 26 -3.89 -13.44 6.47
N THR A 27 -3.91 -12.13 6.22
CA THR A 27 -4.58 -11.13 7.08
C THR A 27 -6.11 -11.35 7.17
N GLY A 28 -6.67 -12.12 6.22
CA GLY A 28 -8.11 -12.31 6.09
C GLY A 28 -8.85 -11.10 5.53
N ALA A 29 -8.13 -10.20 4.85
CA ALA A 29 -8.67 -8.99 4.25
C ALA A 29 -9.71 -9.27 3.18
N THR A 30 -10.58 -8.28 3.01
CA THR A 30 -11.57 -8.23 1.95
C THR A 30 -11.08 -7.35 0.80
N VAL A 31 -11.66 -7.54 -0.38
CA VAL A 31 -11.32 -6.74 -1.56
C VAL A 31 -11.55 -5.25 -1.31
N ASP A 32 -12.57 -4.92 -0.49
CA ASP A 32 -12.90 -3.55 -0.08
C ASP A 32 -11.79 -2.95 0.79
N GLU A 33 -11.34 -3.68 1.82
CA GLU A 33 -10.23 -3.25 2.69
C GLU A 33 -8.91 -3.08 1.92
N LEU A 34 -8.64 -3.93 0.93
CA LEU A 34 -7.45 -3.79 0.07
C LEU A 34 -7.55 -2.54 -0.81
N ALA A 35 -8.72 -2.27 -1.38
CA ALA A 35 -8.94 -1.05 -2.18
C ALA A 35 -8.83 0.22 -1.32
N GLU A 36 -9.33 0.19 -0.08
CA GLU A 36 -9.16 1.29 0.87
C GLU A 36 -7.68 1.50 1.20
N ALA A 37 -6.92 0.44 1.48
CA ALA A 37 -5.49 0.53 1.77
C ALA A 37 -4.70 1.15 0.59
N GLN A 38 -5.03 0.79 -0.65
CA GLN A 38 -4.44 1.46 -1.81
C GLN A 38 -4.84 2.92 -1.94
N ALA A 39 -6.10 3.24 -1.69
CA ALA A 39 -6.54 4.62 -1.70
C ALA A 39 -5.80 5.46 -0.64
N TRP A 40 -5.38 4.85 0.47
CA TRP A 40 -4.52 5.49 1.47
C TRP A 40 -3.11 5.76 0.95
N LEU A 41 -2.48 4.84 0.23
CA LEU A 41 -1.15 5.06 -0.35
C LEU A 41 -1.17 6.07 -1.50
N ALA A 42 -2.14 5.95 -2.41
CA ALA A 42 -2.25 6.85 -3.56
C ALA A 42 -2.65 8.30 -3.19
N ASN A 43 -3.12 8.54 -1.97
CA ASN A 43 -3.38 9.89 -1.45
C ASN A 43 -2.30 10.24 -0.42
N ASP A 44 -1.16 10.69 -0.93
CA ASP A 44 0.14 10.91 -0.26
C ASP A 44 0.10 11.67 1.08
N GLU A 45 -0.97 12.43 1.37
CA GLU A 45 -1.10 13.12 2.64
C GLU A 45 -2.28 12.60 3.48
N PRO A 46 -2.02 12.03 4.68
CA PRO A 46 -3.06 11.80 5.67
C PRO A 46 -3.82 13.08 6.07
N LEU A 47 -3.26 14.27 5.78
CA LEU A 47 -3.94 15.57 5.93
C LEU A 47 -4.99 15.87 4.85
N LEU A 48 -4.83 15.37 3.61
CA LEU A 48 -5.79 15.57 2.51
C LEU A 48 -7.07 14.74 2.70
N ASN A 49 -7.01 13.69 3.51
CA ASN A 49 -8.18 12.99 4.05
C ASN A 49 -8.86 13.80 5.18
N ALA A 50 -9.20 15.06 4.93
CA ALA A 50 -9.72 16.07 5.88
C ALA A 50 -11.10 15.75 6.49
N GLY A 51 -11.26 14.55 7.06
CA GLY A 51 -12.48 14.05 7.69
C GLY A 51 -12.55 12.53 7.87
N LYS A 52 -11.60 11.75 7.33
CA LYS A 52 -11.56 10.30 7.54
C LYS A 52 -10.63 9.95 8.70
N PRO A 53 -11.07 9.13 9.69
CA PRO A 53 -10.16 8.63 10.72
C PRO A 53 -9.03 7.85 10.06
N LEU A 54 -7.83 7.91 10.65
CA LEU A 54 -6.66 7.13 10.20
C LEU A 54 -7.08 5.68 9.94
N ALA A 55 -6.45 5.04 8.95
CA ALA A 55 -6.58 3.60 8.77
C ALA A 55 -6.33 2.90 10.12
N THR A 56 -7.29 2.07 10.56
CA THR A 56 -7.19 1.31 11.82
C THR A 56 -7.43 -0.18 11.56
N GLY A 57 -6.91 -1.02 12.44
CA GLY A 57 -7.03 -2.47 12.33
C GLY A 57 -6.38 -3.00 11.06
N ARG A 58 -7.13 -3.82 10.32
CA ARG A 58 -6.61 -4.55 9.15
C ARG A 58 -6.22 -3.64 7.98
N ILE A 59 -6.93 -2.53 7.77
CA ILE A 59 -6.58 -1.57 6.70
C ILE A 59 -5.19 -1.00 6.95
N ARG A 60 -4.83 -0.72 8.22
CA ARG A 60 -3.49 -0.20 8.53
C ARG A 60 -2.39 -1.24 8.28
N GLU A 61 -2.64 -2.49 8.61
CA GLU A 61 -1.72 -3.60 8.33
C GLU A 61 -1.52 -3.76 6.82
N LEU A 62 -2.58 -3.63 6.01
CA LEU A 62 -2.45 -3.65 4.56
C LEU A 62 -1.66 -2.44 4.03
N VAL A 63 -1.90 -1.24 4.55
CA VAL A 63 -1.14 -0.03 4.15
C VAL A 63 0.35 -0.22 4.43
N ASP A 64 0.70 -0.81 5.57
CA ASP A 64 2.09 -1.12 5.94
C ASP A 64 2.75 -2.07 4.93
N ILE A 65 2.13 -3.23 4.67
CA ILE A 65 2.61 -4.23 3.71
C ILE A 65 2.76 -3.64 2.30
N LEU A 66 1.79 -2.83 1.88
CA LEU A 66 1.81 -2.22 0.55
C LEU A 66 2.85 -1.09 0.45
N SER A 67 3.09 -0.34 1.52
CA SER A 67 4.12 0.70 1.57
C SER A 67 5.53 0.11 1.48
N GLU A 68 5.73 -1.14 1.90
CA GLU A 68 7.01 -1.86 1.72
C GLU A 68 7.24 -2.28 0.26
N LEU A 69 6.17 -2.43 -0.53
CA LEU A 69 6.24 -2.82 -1.94
C LEU A 69 6.40 -1.64 -2.89
N GLU A 70 5.85 -0.49 -2.54
CA GLU A 70 6.04 0.72 -3.33
C GLU A 70 7.52 1.13 -3.17
N PRO A 71 8.31 1.18 -4.26
CA PRO A 71 9.66 1.70 -4.16
C PRO A 71 9.50 3.13 -3.66
N SER A 72 10.03 3.42 -2.47
CA SER A 72 9.97 4.77 -1.90
C SER A 72 10.33 5.76 -3.01
N GLU A 73 9.46 6.71 -3.35
CA GLU A 73 9.78 7.83 -4.26
C GLU A 73 10.79 8.79 -3.58
N ASP A 74 11.82 8.24 -2.93
CA ASP A 74 12.92 8.87 -2.23
C ASP A 74 14.28 8.49 -2.86
N GLU A 75 14.30 7.96 -4.09
CA GLU A 75 15.56 7.75 -4.85
C GLU A 75 15.74 8.68 -6.07
N GLU A 76 15.29 9.94 -5.96
CA GLU A 76 15.90 11.08 -6.68
C GLU A 76 15.93 12.26 -5.69
N THR A 77 16.96 12.49 -4.88
CA THR A 77 18.21 13.14 -5.30
C THR A 77 19.38 12.84 -4.33
N GLY A 78 20.26 11.91 -4.68
CA GLY A 78 21.63 11.90 -4.15
C GLY A 78 22.41 13.12 -4.70
N PRO A 79 23.33 13.75 -3.94
CA PRO A 79 23.82 15.09 -4.23
C PRO A 79 24.74 15.08 -5.45
N THR A 80 24.41 15.81 -6.52
CA THR A 80 25.45 16.17 -7.49
C THR A 80 26.27 17.30 -6.88
N VAL A 81 27.34 16.91 -6.17
CA VAL A 81 28.48 17.78 -5.93
C VAL A 81 29.07 18.11 -7.29
N SER A 82 28.65 19.23 -7.87
CA SER A 82 29.43 19.93 -8.88
C SER A 82 30.03 21.14 -8.19
N GLN A 83 31.27 20.96 -7.71
CA GLN A 83 32.15 22.07 -7.38
C GLN A 83 32.52 22.78 -8.68
N GLU A 84 32.35 24.10 -8.72
CA GLU A 84 33.11 24.99 -9.59
C GLU A 84 33.49 26.26 -8.81
#